data_AF-A0A533X007-F1
#
_entry.id   AF-A0A533X007-F1
#
_cell.length_a   1.000
_cell.length_b   1.000
_cell.length_c   1.000
_cell.angle_alpha   90.00
_cell.angle_beta   90.00
_cell.angle_gamma   90.00
#
_symmetry.space_group_name_H-M   'P 1'
#
loop_
_entity.id
_entity.type
_entity.pdbx_description
1 polymer ?
#
loop_
_entity_poly.entity_id
_entity_poly.type
_entity_poly.pdbx_seq_one_letter_code
_entity_poly.pdbx_strand_id
1 'polypeptide(L)'
;MQLQSRKKWTVNGTSRIRPAQETLDKAIPISRRIGVTRLADITDMDVLRIPNYSAVLPGTEDYIWVYSGKGPTKEHAMASALMESIERYSSLPSGGQRKFTRSSYAELSKTCKVLHPDRLVEPVRFEYRDDMLMDWLAGYDLASGEEVMVPASAALFRYTPPPPAVNPFAYFHTNGLASGNVMEEAICHALCEVIERDAMSLGELRASAIPFHILR
;
A
#
# COMPACT_ATOMS: atom_id res chain seq x y z
N MET A 1 17.57 0.35 -9.08
CA MET A 1 16.50 -0.58 -9.46
C MET A 1 16.43 -0.65 -10.99
N GLN A 2 16.37 -1.83 -11.61
CA GLN A 2 16.22 -1.95 -13.07
C GLN A 2 14.77 -2.29 -13.42
N LEU A 3 13.98 -1.27 -13.78
CA LEU A 3 12.60 -1.45 -14.24
C LEU A 3 12.58 -1.83 -15.73
N GLN A 4 11.72 -2.78 -16.10
CA GLN A 4 11.58 -3.23 -17.47
C GLN A 4 10.22 -2.81 -18.04
N SER A 5 10.21 -2.36 -19.30
CA SER A 5 8.94 -2.14 -19.99
C SER A 5 8.15 -3.44 -20.08
N ARG A 6 6.90 -3.43 -19.63
CA ARG A 6 6.00 -4.58 -19.63
C ARG A 6 4.84 -4.32 -20.58
N LYS A 7 4.58 -5.26 -21.49
CA LYS A 7 3.37 -5.24 -22.29
C LYS A 7 2.17 -5.50 -21.38
N LYS A 8 1.23 -4.56 -21.36
CA LYS A 8 -0.02 -4.68 -20.61
C LYS A 8 -1.06 -5.43 -21.43
N TRP A 9 -1.58 -6.50 -20.86
CA TRP A 9 -2.83 -7.12 -21.25
C TRP A 9 -3.99 -6.27 -20.71
N THR A 10 -4.71 -5.60 -21.62
CA THR A 10 -5.86 -4.75 -21.24
C THR A 10 -7.15 -5.39 -21.73
N VAL A 11 -7.90 -6.00 -20.81
CA VAL A 11 -9.19 -6.65 -21.10
C VAL A 11 -10.18 -6.30 -20.01
N ASN A 12 -11.42 -5.99 -20.42
CA ASN A 12 -12.53 -5.64 -19.52
C ASN A 12 -12.20 -4.50 -18.53
N GLY A 13 -11.43 -3.49 -18.97
CA GLY A 13 -11.05 -2.36 -18.13
C GLY A 13 -9.95 -2.64 -17.10
N THR A 14 -9.41 -3.86 -17.05
CA THR A 14 -8.24 -4.17 -16.22
C THR A 14 -6.98 -4.17 -17.07
N SER A 15 -5.90 -3.60 -16.53
CA SER A 15 -4.59 -3.52 -17.19
C SER A 15 -3.56 -4.24 -16.32
N ARG A 16 -3.17 -5.45 -16.72
CA ARG A 16 -2.20 -6.32 -16.02
C ARG A 16 -1.24 -6.95 -17.02
N ILE A 17 -0.13 -7.52 -16.59
CA ILE A 17 0.80 -8.20 -17.53
C ILE A 17 0.33 -9.60 -17.97
N ARG A 18 -0.69 -10.14 -17.30
CA ARG A 18 -1.24 -11.48 -17.52
C ARG A 18 -2.74 -11.53 -17.21
N PRO A 19 -3.47 -12.55 -17.68
CA PRO A 19 -4.88 -12.77 -17.33
C PRO A 19 -5.08 -13.06 -15.84
N ALA A 20 -6.28 -12.73 -15.32
CA ALA A 20 -6.63 -12.95 -13.92
C ALA A 20 -6.45 -14.41 -13.47
N GLN A 21 -6.79 -15.39 -14.32
CA GLN A 21 -6.63 -16.81 -13.99
C GLN A 21 -5.16 -17.17 -13.71
N GLU A 22 -4.22 -16.69 -14.52
CA GLU A 22 -2.79 -16.94 -14.25
C GLU A 22 -2.29 -16.25 -12.98
N THR A 23 -2.88 -15.10 -12.62
CA THR A 23 -2.62 -14.46 -11.33
C THR A 23 -3.14 -15.32 -10.19
N LEU A 24 -4.36 -15.86 -10.31
CA LEU A 24 -4.97 -16.74 -9.31
C LEU A 24 -4.15 -18.00 -9.07
N ASP A 25 -3.68 -18.65 -10.15
CA ASP A 25 -2.87 -19.87 -10.08
C ASP A 25 -1.60 -19.66 -9.21
N LYS A 26 -1.07 -18.44 -9.19
CA LYS A 26 0.09 -18.05 -8.36
C LYS A 26 -0.30 -17.51 -6.98
N ALA A 27 -1.35 -16.70 -6.91
CA ALA A 27 -1.78 -16.02 -5.70
C ALA A 27 -2.40 -16.99 -4.68
N ILE A 28 -3.13 -18.02 -5.13
CA ILE A 28 -3.79 -18.99 -4.23
C ILE A 28 -2.79 -19.74 -3.34
N PRO A 29 -1.69 -20.35 -3.86
CA PRO A 29 -0.67 -20.97 -3.02
C PRO A 29 0.02 -20.00 -2.05
N ILE A 30 0.25 -18.74 -2.46
CA ILE A 30 0.81 -17.70 -1.59
C ILE A 30 -0.17 -17.37 -0.46
N SER A 31 -1.43 -17.12 -0.81
CA SER A 31 -2.50 -16.77 0.11
C SER A 31 -2.69 -17.83 1.20
N ARG A 32 -2.63 -19.12 0.85
CA ARG A 32 -2.69 -20.21 1.84
C ARG A 32 -1.50 -20.20 2.80
N ARG A 33 -0.28 -19.92 2.29
CA ARG A 33 0.94 -19.88 3.12
C ARG A 33 0.96 -18.73 4.10
N ILE A 34 0.39 -17.58 3.73
CA ILE A 34 0.28 -16.42 4.63
C ILE A 34 -0.89 -16.54 5.61
N GLY A 35 -1.75 -17.56 5.47
CA GLY A 35 -2.83 -17.84 6.42
C GLY A 35 -4.23 -17.38 6.00
N VAL A 36 -4.49 -17.13 4.70
CA VAL A 36 -5.85 -16.88 4.23
C VAL A 36 -6.70 -18.14 4.48
N THR A 37 -7.72 -18.00 5.31
CA THR A 37 -8.59 -19.10 5.79
C THR A 37 -9.88 -19.23 5.01
N ARG A 38 -10.41 -18.12 4.47
CA ARG A 38 -11.65 -18.11 3.70
C ARG A 38 -11.52 -17.20 2.48
N LEU A 39 -12.12 -17.63 1.39
CA LEU A 39 -12.33 -16.84 0.18
C LEU A 39 -13.77 -17.09 -0.26
N ALA A 40 -14.60 -16.06 -0.23
CA ALA A 40 -16.04 -16.18 -0.47
C ALA A 40 -16.51 -15.22 -1.57
N ASP A 41 -17.29 -15.75 -2.51
CA ASP A 41 -18.07 -14.95 -3.45
C ASP A 41 -19.23 -14.31 -2.68
N ILE A 42 -19.28 -12.98 -2.67
CA ILE A 42 -20.32 -12.19 -2.00
C ILE A 42 -21.12 -11.36 -3.00
N THR A 43 -21.03 -11.68 -4.30
CA THR A 43 -21.70 -10.94 -5.39
C THR A 43 -23.20 -10.83 -5.17
N ASP A 44 -23.85 -11.91 -4.71
CA ASP A 44 -25.29 -11.97 -4.54
C ASP A 44 -25.79 -11.34 -3.23
N MET A 45 -24.90 -10.72 -2.44
CA MET A 45 -25.29 -9.91 -1.29
C MET A 45 -25.74 -8.49 -1.70
N ASP A 46 -25.52 -8.11 -2.96
CA ASP A 46 -25.95 -6.82 -3.54
C ASP A 46 -26.89 -7.04 -4.74
N VAL A 47 -27.79 -6.10 -4.97
CA VAL A 47 -28.74 -6.10 -6.09
C VAL A 47 -28.07 -5.79 -7.43
N LEU A 48 -26.93 -5.10 -7.41
CA LEU A 48 -26.18 -4.75 -8.62
C LEU A 48 -25.50 -5.97 -9.26
N ARG A 49 -25.27 -7.04 -8.49
CA ARG A 49 -24.61 -8.29 -8.93
C ARG A 49 -23.26 -8.05 -9.61
N ILE A 50 -22.54 -7.00 -9.19
CA ILE A 50 -21.18 -6.73 -9.63
C ILE A 50 -20.26 -7.73 -8.91
N PRO A 51 -19.38 -8.47 -9.61
CA PRO A 51 -18.54 -9.48 -9.00
C PRO A 51 -17.71 -8.92 -7.83
N ASN A 52 -17.90 -9.52 -6.66
CA ASN A 52 -17.25 -9.12 -5.40
C ASN A 52 -16.89 -10.33 -4.55
N TYR A 53 -15.69 -10.34 -3.99
CA TYR A 53 -15.16 -11.41 -3.16
C TYR A 53 -14.61 -10.88 -1.85
N SER A 54 -14.70 -11.68 -0.79
CA SER A 54 -14.05 -11.41 0.49
C SER A 54 -13.00 -12.48 0.81
N ALA A 55 -11.81 -12.05 1.20
CA ALA A 55 -10.73 -12.91 1.67
C ALA A 55 -10.49 -12.67 3.18
N VAL A 56 -10.41 -13.75 3.97
CA VAL A 56 -10.24 -13.69 5.42
C VAL A 56 -8.85 -14.17 5.80
N LEU A 57 -8.02 -13.28 6.34
CA LEU A 57 -6.66 -13.57 6.81
C LEU A 57 -6.54 -13.11 8.29
N PRO A 58 -6.86 -14.02 9.23
CA PRO A 58 -6.90 -13.71 10.66
C PRO A 58 -5.51 -13.78 11.30
N GLY A 59 -5.41 -13.21 12.51
CA GLY A 59 -4.20 -13.32 13.34
C GLY A 59 -3.03 -12.44 12.90
N THR A 60 -3.26 -11.52 11.98
CA THR A 60 -2.24 -10.57 11.54
C THR A 60 -2.23 -9.30 12.38
N GLU A 61 -1.09 -8.62 12.26
CA GLU A 61 -0.79 -7.22 12.49
C GLU A 61 -1.77 -6.16 11.98
N ASP A 62 -2.90 -6.52 11.34
CA ASP A 62 -3.78 -5.61 10.59
C ASP A 62 -5.04 -5.21 11.42
N TYR A 63 -5.71 -4.09 11.10
CA TYR A 63 -6.83 -3.53 11.87
C TYR A 63 -8.10 -4.33 11.58
N ILE A 64 -8.12 -4.92 10.40
CA ILE A 64 -9.16 -5.77 9.87
C ILE A 64 -8.52 -7.06 9.37
N TRP A 65 -9.32 -8.12 9.28
CA TRP A 65 -8.89 -9.41 8.74
C TRP A 65 -9.71 -9.84 7.52
N VAL A 66 -10.56 -8.95 7.00
CA VAL A 66 -11.40 -9.21 5.84
C VAL A 66 -11.05 -8.18 4.75
N TYR A 67 -10.57 -8.67 3.62
CA TYR A 67 -10.12 -7.87 2.48
C TYR A 67 -11.07 -8.08 1.31
N SER A 68 -11.38 -7.01 0.57
CA SER A 68 -12.48 -7.01 -0.41
C SER A 68 -11.97 -6.84 -1.83
N GLY A 69 -12.31 -7.79 -2.70
CA GLY A 69 -11.91 -7.81 -4.09
C GLY A 69 -13.05 -7.58 -5.04
N LYS A 70 -12.84 -6.72 -6.03
CA LYS A 70 -13.85 -6.31 -7.01
C LYS A 70 -13.28 -6.43 -8.41
N GLY A 71 -14.15 -6.70 -9.39
CA GLY A 71 -13.72 -6.78 -10.78
C GLY A 71 -14.85 -7.01 -11.77
N PRO A 72 -14.58 -6.87 -13.08
CA PRO A 72 -15.57 -7.07 -14.14
C PRO A 72 -16.02 -8.53 -14.29
N THR A 73 -15.25 -9.49 -13.77
CA THR A 73 -15.60 -10.92 -13.74
C THR A 73 -15.28 -11.50 -12.37
N LYS A 74 -15.80 -12.69 -12.06
CA LYS A 74 -15.53 -13.38 -10.79
C LYS A 74 -14.04 -13.65 -10.57
N GLU A 75 -13.32 -13.99 -11.63
CA GLU A 75 -11.87 -14.23 -11.57
C GLU A 75 -11.11 -12.96 -11.21
N HIS A 76 -11.50 -11.81 -11.77
CA HIS A 76 -10.88 -10.52 -11.43
C HIS A 76 -11.18 -10.10 -10.00
N ALA A 77 -12.43 -10.27 -9.54
CA ALA A 77 -12.81 -9.97 -8.17
C ALA A 77 -12.09 -10.88 -7.16
N MET A 78 -12.03 -12.18 -7.44
CA MET A 78 -11.27 -13.13 -6.64
C MET A 78 -9.78 -12.78 -6.58
N ALA A 79 -9.17 -12.46 -7.73
CA ALA A 79 -7.76 -12.06 -7.78
C ALA A 79 -7.52 -10.78 -6.99
N SER A 80 -8.42 -9.80 -7.09
CA SER A 80 -8.35 -8.56 -6.32
C SER A 80 -8.36 -8.83 -4.81
N ALA A 81 -9.22 -9.72 -4.30
CA ALA A 81 -9.33 -9.99 -2.86
C ALA A 81 -8.04 -10.65 -2.32
N LEU A 82 -7.50 -11.60 -3.07
CA LEU A 82 -6.28 -12.32 -2.70
C LEU A 82 -5.05 -11.42 -2.79
N MET A 83 -4.93 -10.63 -3.87
CA MET A 83 -3.81 -9.72 -4.07
C MET A 83 -3.79 -8.58 -3.03
N GLU A 84 -4.96 -8.07 -2.64
CA GLU A 84 -5.08 -7.15 -1.50
C GLU A 84 -4.62 -7.82 -0.21
N SER A 85 -5.07 -9.04 0.10
CA SER A 85 -4.62 -9.77 1.29
C SER A 85 -3.09 -9.97 1.33
N ILE A 86 -2.48 -10.28 0.18
CA ILE A 86 -1.03 -10.46 0.05
C ILE A 86 -0.29 -9.14 0.24
N GLU A 87 -0.78 -8.05 -0.35
CA GLU A 87 -0.23 -6.70 -0.17
C GLU A 87 -0.24 -6.29 1.30
N ARG A 88 -1.40 -6.41 1.94
CA ARG A 88 -1.63 -6.05 3.33
C ARG A 88 -0.69 -6.83 4.24
N TYR A 89 -0.62 -8.16 4.08
CA TYR A 89 0.34 -8.99 4.79
C TYR A 89 1.80 -8.54 4.56
N SER A 90 2.18 -8.27 3.31
CA SER A 90 3.56 -7.89 2.95
C SER A 90 3.99 -6.52 3.50
N SER A 91 3.02 -5.65 3.78
CA SER A 91 3.25 -4.33 4.36
C SER A 91 3.49 -4.34 5.87
N LEU A 92 3.12 -5.44 6.55
CA LEU A 92 3.28 -5.57 7.99
C LEU A 92 4.76 -5.78 8.38
N PRO A 93 5.18 -5.36 9.58
CA PRO A 93 6.54 -5.61 10.07
C PRO A 93 6.88 -7.10 10.15
N SER A 94 5.89 -7.95 10.44
CA SER A 94 5.99 -9.41 10.47
C SER A 94 5.95 -10.06 9.08
N GLY A 95 5.53 -9.31 8.05
CA GLY A 95 5.30 -9.79 6.68
C GLY A 95 6.56 -10.23 5.94
N GLY A 96 7.75 -9.93 6.49
CA GLY A 96 9.02 -10.45 6.00
C GLY A 96 10.21 -9.81 6.69
N GLN A 97 11.39 -10.40 6.52
CA GLN A 97 12.63 -9.81 7.04
C GLN A 97 12.92 -8.48 6.34
N ARG A 98 13.38 -7.50 7.14
CA ARG A 98 13.74 -6.16 6.69
C ARG A 98 15.08 -5.77 7.33
N LYS A 99 15.90 -5.03 6.58
CA LYS A 99 17.15 -4.47 7.09
C LYS A 99 16.93 -3.02 7.47
N PHE A 100 16.69 -2.80 8.77
CA PHE A 100 16.54 -1.45 9.32
C PHE A 100 17.92 -0.81 9.54
N THR A 101 18.03 0.47 9.19
CA THR A 101 19.14 1.33 9.60
C THR A 101 18.62 2.25 10.70
N ARG A 102 19.21 2.19 11.90
CA ARG A 102 18.83 3.07 13.01
C ARG A 102 19.78 4.25 13.08
N SER A 103 19.27 5.46 12.86
CA SER A 103 20.04 6.71 12.91
C SER A 103 19.10 7.90 13.06
N SER A 104 19.64 9.06 13.44
CA SER A 104 18.95 10.32 13.26
C SER A 104 19.08 10.79 11.81
N TYR A 105 18.16 11.66 11.35
CA TYR A 105 18.28 12.28 10.03
C TYR A 105 19.58 13.07 9.92
N ALA A 106 19.94 13.86 10.94
CA ALA A 106 21.14 14.69 10.98
C ALA A 106 22.43 13.91 10.71
N GLU A 107 22.54 12.67 11.21
CA GLU A 107 23.72 11.83 10.95
C GLU A 107 23.60 11.06 9.64
N LEU A 108 22.43 10.52 9.32
CA LEU A 108 22.24 9.66 8.15
C LEU A 108 22.41 10.45 6.85
N SER A 109 21.88 11.68 6.80
CA SER A 109 21.95 12.57 5.63
C SER A 109 23.36 13.01 5.24
N LYS A 110 24.35 12.84 6.14
CA LYS A 110 25.77 13.09 5.83
C LYS A 110 26.39 12.01 4.95
N THR A 111 25.78 10.81 4.93
CA THR A 111 26.36 9.61 4.31
C THR A 111 25.59 9.12 3.09
N CYS A 112 24.28 9.39 3.02
CA CYS A 112 23.44 8.98 1.91
C CYS A 112 22.25 9.92 1.73
N LYS A 113 21.50 9.72 0.64
CA LYS A 113 20.24 10.44 0.40
C LYS A 113 19.17 9.93 1.37
N VAL A 114 18.49 10.85 2.05
CA VAL A 114 17.45 10.54 3.04
C VAL A 114 16.22 11.38 2.76
N LEU A 115 15.03 10.76 2.79
CA LEU A 115 13.77 11.47 2.73
C LEU A 115 13.50 12.12 4.09
N HIS A 116 13.63 13.44 4.16
CA HIS A 116 13.34 14.20 5.38
C HIS A 116 11.87 14.00 5.81
N PRO A 117 11.57 13.70 7.08
CA PRO A 117 10.20 13.46 7.55
C PRO A 117 9.22 14.61 7.24
N ASP A 118 9.63 15.86 7.40
CA ASP A 118 8.81 17.05 7.05
C ASP A 118 8.43 17.19 5.57
N ARG A 119 9.03 16.40 4.67
CA ARG A 119 8.60 16.34 3.26
C ARG A 119 7.32 15.53 3.08
N LEU A 120 6.94 14.75 4.08
CA LEU A 120 5.70 14.00 4.10
C LEU A 120 4.60 14.87 4.71
N VAL A 121 3.51 15.06 3.96
CA VAL A 121 2.34 15.82 4.41
C VAL A 121 1.49 14.92 5.31
N GLU A 122 2.03 14.58 6.48
CA GLU A 122 1.40 13.69 7.45
C GLU A 122 1.25 14.38 8.82
N PRO A 123 0.13 14.21 9.52
CA PRO A 123 0.00 14.69 10.89
C PRO A 123 1.03 14.02 11.80
N VAL A 124 1.64 14.80 12.70
CA VAL A 124 2.63 14.31 13.67
C VAL A 124 2.07 14.32 15.11
N ARG A 125 2.51 13.36 15.94
CA ARG A 125 2.12 13.28 17.37
C ARG A 125 2.88 14.24 18.26
N PHE A 126 4.07 14.62 17.82
CA PHE A 126 4.98 15.53 18.49
C PHE A 126 5.84 16.21 17.44
N GLU A 127 6.46 17.33 17.81
CA GLU A 127 7.40 18.04 16.94
C GLU A 127 8.63 17.16 16.67
N TYR A 128 8.84 16.83 15.40
CA TYR A 128 10.00 16.08 14.95
C TYR A 128 11.26 16.96 15.02
N ARG A 129 12.39 16.35 15.41
CA ARG A 129 13.70 17.01 15.36
C ARG A 129 14.72 16.10 14.69
N ASP A 130 15.64 16.68 13.94
CA ASP A 130 16.63 15.96 13.14
C ASP A 130 17.62 15.12 13.95
N ASP A 131 17.72 15.36 15.26
CA ASP A 131 18.54 14.60 16.20
C ASP A 131 17.84 13.35 16.76
N MET A 132 16.53 13.19 16.54
CA MET A 132 15.76 12.04 17.02
C MET A 132 16.14 10.78 16.26
N LEU A 133 16.35 9.69 17.00
CA LEU A 133 16.62 8.38 16.40
C LEU A 133 15.35 7.84 15.73
N MET A 134 15.49 7.35 14.51
CA MET A 134 14.44 6.68 13.77
C MET A 134 14.97 5.40 13.13
N ASP A 135 14.06 4.51 12.77
CA ASP A 135 14.38 3.37 11.92
C ASP A 135 14.06 3.71 10.47
N TRP A 136 15.02 3.42 9.60
CA TRP A 136 14.99 3.74 8.18
C TRP A 136 15.06 2.47 7.34
N LEU A 137 14.39 2.48 6.19
CA LEU A 137 14.47 1.42 5.19
C LEU A 137 15.04 1.99 3.89
N ALA A 138 15.74 1.14 3.13
CA ALA A 138 16.16 1.49 1.79
C ALA A 138 14.94 1.54 0.86
N GLY A 139 14.78 2.67 0.19
CA GLY A 139 13.85 2.91 -0.91
C GLY A 139 14.61 3.29 -2.18
N TYR A 140 13.86 3.57 -3.24
CA TYR A 140 14.42 3.97 -4.52
C TYR A 140 13.62 5.14 -5.09
N ASP A 141 14.29 6.26 -5.32
CA ASP A 141 13.71 7.44 -5.95
C ASP A 141 13.66 7.21 -7.46
N LEU A 142 12.45 7.04 -7.99
CA LEU A 142 12.22 6.80 -9.41
C LEU A 142 12.54 8.01 -10.29
N ALA A 143 12.47 9.23 -9.73
CA ALA A 143 12.71 10.45 -10.50
C ALA A 143 14.20 10.71 -10.66
N SER A 144 15.00 10.51 -9.60
CA SER A 144 16.45 10.68 -9.66
C SER A 144 17.21 9.41 -10.07
N GLY A 145 16.59 8.23 -9.93
CA GLY A 145 17.23 6.95 -10.22
C GLY A 145 18.21 6.48 -9.13
N GLU A 146 18.06 6.95 -7.89
CA GLU A 146 19.00 6.70 -6.79
C GLU A 146 18.34 5.98 -5.61
N GLU A 147 19.16 5.32 -4.80
CA GLU A 147 18.71 4.81 -3.49
C GLU A 147 18.46 5.99 -2.53
N VAL A 148 17.42 5.86 -1.71
CA VAL A 148 17.05 6.85 -0.70
C VAL A 148 16.60 6.14 0.56
N MET A 149 17.04 6.60 1.73
CA MET A 149 16.54 6.10 3.00
C MET A 149 15.19 6.76 3.30
N VAL A 150 14.17 5.94 3.59
CA VAL A 150 12.82 6.39 3.92
C VAL A 150 12.47 6.01 5.36
N PRO A 151 11.66 6.82 6.08
CA PRO A 151 11.19 6.44 7.40
C PRO A 151 10.46 5.09 7.35
N ALA A 152 10.88 4.12 8.17
CA ALA A 152 10.28 2.79 8.18
C ALA A 152 8.78 2.84 8.49
N SER A 153 8.36 3.77 9.35
CA SER A 153 6.96 4.01 9.72
C SER A 153 6.08 4.52 8.59
N ALA A 154 6.67 5.11 7.54
CA ALA A 154 5.95 5.53 6.34
C ALA A 154 5.92 4.42 5.27
N ALA A 155 6.90 3.51 5.29
CA ALA A 155 7.01 2.42 4.32
C ALA A 155 6.30 1.12 4.76
N LEU A 156 6.10 0.93 6.07
CA LEU A 156 5.46 -0.26 6.64
C LEU A 156 4.17 0.14 7.36
N PHE A 157 3.13 -0.67 7.16
CA PHE A 157 1.88 -0.48 7.87
C PHE A 157 2.03 -0.94 9.32
N ARG A 158 1.59 -0.11 10.28
CA ARG A 158 1.63 -0.42 11.73
C ARG A 158 3.01 -0.68 12.31
N TYR A 159 4.04 -0.07 11.75
CA TYR A 159 5.36 -0.14 12.32
C TYR A 159 5.54 0.88 13.46
N THR A 160 5.90 0.39 14.64
CA THR A 160 6.35 1.22 15.76
C THR A 160 7.77 0.77 16.15
N PRO A 161 8.78 1.65 16.04
CA PRO A 161 10.15 1.26 16.37
C PRO A 161 10.31 1.06 17.89
N PRO A 162 11.14 0.11 18.34
CA PRO A 162 11.46 -0.03 19.75
C PRO A 162 12.33 1.16 20.22
N PRO A 163 12.15 1.66 21.46
CA PRO A 163 12.97 2.72 22.03
C PRO A 163 14.47 2.44 21.92
N PRO A 164 15.33 3.47 21.80
CA PRO A 164 15.01 4.90 21.86
C PRO A 164 14.54 5.52 20.53
N ALA A 165 14.38 4.73 19.47
CA ALA A 165 13.90 5.24 18.19
C ALA A 165 12.40 5.59 18.24
N VAL A 166 11.98 6.56 17.43
CA VAL A 166 10.63 7.13 17.47
C VAL A 166 9.94 7.09 16.11
N ASN A 167 8.61 7.12 16.13
CA ASN A 167 7.77 7.39 14.96
C ASN A 167 7.03 8.72 15.20
N PRO A 168 7.33 9.80 14.45
CA PRO A 168 6.64 11.07 14.61
C PRO A 168 5.22 11.06 14.04
N PHE A 169 4.92 10.20 13.04
CA PHE A 169 3.63 10.22 12.34
C PHE A 169 2.48 9.73 13.25
N ALA A 170 1.33 10.42 13.15
CA ALA A 170 0.18 10.18 13.99
C ALA A 170 -0.57 8.90 13.63
N TYR A 171 -0.65 8.59 12.33
CA TYR A 171 -1.50 7.55 11.79
C TYR A 171 -0.71 6.54 10.97
N PHE A 172 -1.31 5.35 10.82
CA PHE A 172 -0.89 4.36 9.85
C PHE A 172 -1.96 4.28 8.78
N HIS A 173 -1.58 4.38 7.51
CA HIS A 173 -2.50 4.27 6.39
C HIS A 173 -1.95 3.31 5.34
N THR A 174 -2.80 2.96 4.39
CA THR A 174 -2.51 1.97 3.35
C THR A 174 -2.15 2.63 2.02
N ASN A 175 -2.26 3.96 1.93
CA ASN A 175 -2.08 4.73 0.72
C ASN A 175 -0.74 4.40 0.04
N GLY A 176 -0.82 3.98 -1.22
CA GLY A 176 0.35 3.66 -2.04
C GLY A 176 0.97 2.28 -1.76
N LEU A 177 0.32 1.44 -0.94
CA LEU A 177 0.62 0.01 -0.93
C LEU A 177 0.01 -0.62 -2.19
N ALA A 178 0.76 -1.55 -2.80
CA ALA A 178 0.26 -2.29 -3.94
C ALA A 178 0.94 -3.65 -4.05
N SER A 179 0.19 -4.65 -4.48
CA SER A 179 0.75 -5.87 -5.06
C SER A 179 0.58 -5.89 -6.58
N GLY A 180 1.36 -6.74 -7.23
CA GLY A 180 1.32 -6.92 -8.67
C GLY A 180 1.99 -8.22 -9.08
N ASN A 181 1.72 -8.66 -10.29
CA ASN A 181 2.35 -9.85 -10.85
C ASN A 181 3.87 -9.70 -11.08
N VAL A 182 4.32 -8.45 -11.16
CA VAL A 182 5.73 -8.01 -11.25
C VAL A 182 5.87 -6.67 -10.54
N MET A 183 7.11 -6.29 -10.23
CA MET A 183 7.43 -5.04 -9.55
C MET A 183 6.89 -3.81 -10.29
N GLU A 184 7.01 -3.76 -11.63
CA GLU A 184 6.55 -2.60 -12.41
C GLU A 184 5.02 -2.43 -12.35
N GLU A 185 4.28 -3.53 -12.21
CA GLU A 185 2.82 -3.50 -12.07
C GLU A 185 2.42 -3.00 -10.69
N ALA A 186 3.08 -3.48 -9.64
CA ALA A 186 2.86 -3.01 -8.26
C ALA A 186 3.19 -1.52 -8.13
N ILE A 187 4.34 -1.07 -8.62
CA ILE A 187 4.73 0.35 -8.61
C ILE A 187 3.71 1.20 -9.37
N CYS A 188 3.29 0.78 -10.57
CA CYS A 188 2.29 1.51 -11.35
C CYS A 188 0.96 1.62 -10.58
N HIS A 189 0.52 0.57 -9.91
CA HIS A 189 -0.71 0.58 -9.13
C HIS A 189 -0.61 1.49 -7.91
N ALA A 190 0.48 1.38 -7.14
CA ALA A 190 0.77 2.24 -5.99
C ALA A 190 0.77 3.73 -6.36
N LEU A 191 1.43 4.08 -7.47
CA LEU A 191 1.45 5.46 -7.97
C LEU A 191 0.06 5.95 -8.39
N CYS A 192 -0.72 5.11 -9.08
CA CYS A 192 -2.09 5.44 -9.43
C CYS A 192 -2.97 5.66 -8.19
N GLU A 193 -2.81 4.85 -7.14
CA GLU A 193 -3.55 5.02 -5.90
C GLU A 193 -3.19 6.34 -5.19
N VAL A 194 -1.90 6.68 -5.10
CA VAL A 194 -1.46 7.96 -4.52
C VAL A 194 -2.03 9.15 -5.29
N ILE A 195 -2.01 9.09 -6.63
CA ILE A 195 -2.61 10.13 -7.48
C ILE A 195 -4.14 10.19 -7.29
N GLU A 196 -4.82 9.05 -7.18
CA GLU A 196 -6.26 9.00 -6.88
C GLU A 196 -6.56 9.69 -5.55
N ARG A 197 -5.79 9.40 -4.50
CA ARG A 197 -5.98 9.97 -3.15
C ARG A 197 -5.69 11.46 -3.09
N ASP A 198 -4.68 11.94 -3.83
CA ASP A 198 -4.43 13.37 -3.99
C ASP A 198 -5.61 14.08 -4.67
N ALA A 199 -6.07 13.55 -5.81
CA ALA A 199 -7.20 14.10 -6.54
C ALA A 199 -8.50 14.10 -5.70
N MET A 200 -8.74 13.03 -4.93
CA MET A 200 -9.86 12.95 -4.00
C MET A 200 -9.76 14.00 -2.90
N SER A 201 -8.58 14.18 -2.30
CA SER A 201 -8.35 15.19 -1.25
C SER A 201 -8.64 16.60 -1.75
N LEU A 202 -8.20 16.93 -2.98
CA LEU A 202 -8.52 18.20 -3.64
C LEU A 202 -10.03 18.33 -3.92
N GLY A 203 -10.67 17.25 -4.35
CA GLY A 203 -12.10 17.19 -4.59
C GLY A 203 -12.91 17.46 -3.33
N GLU A 204 -12.60 16.79 -2.23
CA GLU A 204 -13.26 16.96 -0.94
C GLU A 204 -13.05 18.37 -0.37
N LEU A 205 -11.82 18.91 -0.43
CA LEU A 205 -11.55 20.27 0.01
C LEU A 205 -12.40 21.29 -0.76
N ARG A 206 -12.48 21.15 -2.09
CA ARG A 206 -13.31 22.04 -2.93
C ARG A 206 -14.80 21.86 -2.66
N ALA A 207 -15.26 20.62 -2.49
CA ALA A 207 -16.66 20.33 -2.19
C ALA A 207 -17.09 20.88 -0.82
N SER A 208 -16.19 20.85 0.18
CA SER A 208 -16.46 21.43 1.50
C SER A 208 -16.69 22.95 1.48
N ALA A 209 -16.20 23.63 0.44
CA ALA A 209 -16.45 25.05 0.20
C ALA A 209 -17.76 25.32 -0.56
N ILE A 210 -18.44 24.30 -1.09
CA ILE A 210 -19.77 24.43 -1.70
C ILE A 210 -20.77 24.46 -0.55
N PRO A 211 -21.46 25.58 -0.33
CA PRO A 211 -22.32 25.68 0.83
C PRO A 211 -23.58 24.81 0.63
N PHE A 212 -23.89 23.99 1.64
CA PHE A 212 -24.93 22.96 1.62
C PHE A 212 -26.35 23.45 1.28
N HIS A 213 -26.60 24.76 1.26
CA HIS A 213 -27.91 25.34 0.93
C HIS A 213 -28.26 25.32 -0.56
N ILE A 214 -27.33 24.90 -1.44
CA ILE A 214 -27.54 24.83 -2.90
C ILE A 214 -28.05 23.44 -3.35
N LEU A 215 -27.95 22.41 -2.51
CA LEU A 215 -28.50 21.08 -2.79
C LEU A 215 -29.94 21.02 -2.23
N ARG A 216 -30.90 21.57 -3.00
CA ARG A 216 -32.34 21.35 -2.80
C ARG A 216 -32.87 20.38 -3.84
#